data_AF-A0A9D1SG74-F1
#
_entry.id   AF-A0A9D1SG74-F1
#
_cell.length_a   1.000
_cell.length_b   1.000
_cell.length_c   1.000
_cell.angle_alpha   90.00
_cell.angle_beta   90.00
_cell.angle_gamma   90.00
#
_symmetry.space_group_name_H-M   'P 1'
#
loop_
_entity.id
_entity.type
_entity.pdbx_description
1 polymer ?
#
loop_
_entity_poly.entity_id
_entity_poly.type
_entity_poly.pdbx_seq_one_letter_code
_entity_poly.pdbx_strand_id
1 'polypeptide(L)'
;MTGKNKENYNKNYIAYVNSFAPATHHFKNCLRAFGVGGLICCIGQFFRYMLEALFGLSGDELAGTVSVLLIFLGTLLTGLGVYDRIGRNAGAGSIVPITGFA
;
A
#
# COMPACT_ATOMS: atom_id res chain seq x y z
N MET A 1 40.54 -30.56 18.12
CA MET A 1 40.73 -29.85 16.84
C MET A 1 39.42 -29.89 16.06
N THR A 2 38.52 -28.92 16.26
CA THR A 2 37.26 -28.83 15.50
C THR A 2 37.39 -27.72 14.47
N GLY A 3 37.90 -28.08 13.29
CA GLY A 3 37.88 -27.20 12.13
C GLY A 3 36.44 -26.96 11.69
N LYS A 4 35.82 -25.88 12.16
CA LYS A 4 34.51 -25.44 11.67
C LYS A 4 34.68 -24.94 10.24
N ASN A 5 34.32 -25.80 9.30
CA ASN A 5 34.28 -25.52 7.86
C ASN A 5 33.39 -24.29 7.59
N LYS A 6 33.93 -23.26 6.91
CA LYS A 6 33.30 -21.94 6.68
C LYS A 6 31.87 -22.02 6.13
N GLU A 7 31.56 -23.05 5.34
CA GLU A 7 30.20 -23.31 4.83
C GLU A 7 29.14 -23.53 5.92
N ASN A 8 29.49 -24.17 7.04
CA ASN A 8 28.53 -24.47 8.12
C ASN A 8 28.16 -23.24 8.96
N TYR A 9 29.01 -22.22 9.01
CA TYR A 9 28.68 -20.96 9.70
C TYR A 9 27.59 -20.21 8.94
N ASN A 10 27.67 -20.20 7.61
CA ASN A 10 26.71 -19.55 6.75
C ASN A 10 25.32 -20.20 6.86
N LYS A 11 25.24 -21.54 6.88
CA LYS A 11 23.96 -22.27 7.01
C LYS A 11 23.26 -22.03 8.36
N ASN A 12 24.00 -22.10 9.47
CA ASN A 12 23.42 -21.87 10.81
C ASN A 12 22.96 -20.41 10.97
N TYR A 13 23.71 -19.46 10.41
CA TYR A 13 23.33 -18.05 10.40
C TYR A 13 22.06 -17.82 9.55
N ILE A 14 21.98 -18.39 8.35
CA ILE A 14 20.79 -18.30 7.49
C ILE A 14 19.57 -18.94 8.16
N ALA A 15 19.72 -20.10 8.79
CA ALA A 15 18.64 -20.76 9.52
C ALA A 15 18.16 -19.93 10.72
N TYR A 16 19.08 -19.33 11.46
CA TYR A 16 18.77 -18.38 12.54
C TYR A 16 17.99 -17.17 12.00
N VAL A 17 18.46 -16.52 10.94
CA VAL A 17 17.76 -15.37 10.32
C VAL A 17 16.36 -15.76 9.83
N ASN A 18 16.22 -16.90 9.15
CA ASN A 18 14.94 -17.40 8.67
C ASN A 18 13.96 -17.77 9.80
N SER A 19 14.45 -18.05 11.01
CA SER A 19 13.57 -18.30 12.17
C SER A 19 12.85 -17.04 12.68
N PHE A 20 13.44 -15.86 12.45
CA PHE A 20 12.82 -14.56 12.79
C PHE A 20 12.08 -13.93 11.61
N ALA A 21 12.40 -14.32 10.37
CA ALA A 21 11.80 -13.82 9.15
C ALA A 21 11.22 -14.97 8.30
N PRO A 22 9.98 -15.43 8.59
CA PRO A 22 9.34 -16.47 7.80
C PRO A 22 9.16 -16.01 6.34
N ALA A 23 9.24 -16.96 5.41
CA ALA A 23 9.08 -16.68 3.98
C ALA A 23 7.71 -16.07 3.68
N THR A 24 7.70 -14.89 3.06
CA THR A 24 6.45 -14.20 2.73
C THR A 24 5.78 -14.81 1.49
N HIS A 25 4.46 -14.95 1.52
CA HIS A 25 3.70 -15.39 0.34
C HIS A 25 3.54 -14.25 -0.69
N HIS A 26 4.58 -14.03 -1.50
CA HIS A 26 4.67 -12.92 -2.45
C HIS A 26 3.45 -12.80 -3.37
N PHE A 27 2.97 -13.90 -3.98
CA PHE A 27 1.84 -13.87 -4.90
C PHE A 27 0.53 -13.42 -4.25
N LYS A 28 0.22 -13.96 -3.05
CA LYS A 28 -1.00 -13.59 -2.30
C LYS A 28 -0.97 -12.13 -1.85
N ASN A 29 0.19 -11.66 -1.41
CA ASN A 29 0.37 -10.27 -1.01
C ASN A 29 0.27 -9.31 -2.20
N CYS A 30 0.82 -9.70 -3.35
CA CYS A 30 0.73 -8.91 -4.58
C CYS A 30 -0.71 -8.79 -5.07
N LEU A 31 -1.48 -9.88 -5.08
CA LEU A 31 -2.90 -9.85 -5.48
C LEU A 31 -3.74 -8.96 -4.56
N ARG A 32 -3.50 -9.01 -3.24
CA ARG A 32 -4.16 -8.11 -2.27
C ARG A 32 -3.76 -6.65 -2.48
N ALA A 33 -2.48 -6.38 -2.69
CA ALA A 33 -1.98 -5.04 -2.95
C ALA A 33 -2.56 -4.45 -4.24
N PHE A 34 -2.61 -5.24 -5.31
CA PHE A 34 -3.24 -4.84 -6.56
C PHE A 34 -4.74 -4.58 -6.40
N GLY A 35 -5.45 -5.46 -5.69
CA GLY A 35 -6.88 -5.30 -5.43
C GLY A 35 -7.22 -4.03 -4.67
N VAL A 36 -6.49 -3.74 -3.58
CA VAL A 36 -6.74 -2.53 -2.77
C VAL A 36 -6.28 -1.27 -3.51
N GLY A 37 -5.09 -1.27 -4.11
CA GLY A 37 -4.60 -0.13 -4.88
C GLY A 37 -5.48 0.19 -6.08
N GLY A 38 -5.92 -0.83 -6.81
CA GLY A 38 -6.87 -0.69 -7.92
C GLY A 38 -8.22 -0.13 -7.47
N LEU A 39 -8.75 -0.61 -6.34
CA LEU A 39 -10.01 -0.09 -5.78
C LEU A 39 -9.88 1.39 -5.40
N ILE A 40 -8.77 1.80 -4.79
CA ILE A 40 -8.50 3.21 -4.46
C ILE A 40 -8.44 4.06 -5.74
N CYS A 41 -7.79 3.56 -6.80
CA CYS A 41 -7.77 4.24 -8.09
C CYS A 41 -9.18 4.38 -8.70
N CYS A 42 -10.01 3.34 -8.63
CA CYS A 42 -11.40 3.39 -9.08
C CYS A 42 -12.21 4.43 -8.31
N ILE A 43 -12.01 4.56 -6.99
CA ILE A 43 -12.63 5.62 -6.18
C ILE A 43 -12.18 7.01 -6.65
N GLY A 44 -10.88 7.20 -6.92
CA GLY A 44 -10.38 8.46 -7.48
C GLY A 44 -10.99 8.81 -8.83
N GLN A 45 -11.15 7.81 -9.70
CA GLN A 45 -11.80 7.98 -11.00
C GLN A 45 -13.29 8.31 -10.86
N PHE A 46 -13.98 7.70 -9.89
CA PHE A 46 -15.37 8.03 -9.57
C PHE A 46 -15.52 9.50 -9.15
N PHE A 47 -14.67 10.00 -8.24
CA PHE A 47 -14.69 11.41 -7.86
C PHE A 47 -14.37 12.33 -9.03
N ARG A 48 -13.43 11.94 -9.90
CA ARG A 48 -13.10 12.69 -11.11
C ARG A 48 -14.32 12.85 -12.02
N TYR A 49 -15.01 11.76 -12.36
CA TYR A 49 -16.21 11.82 -13.20
C TYR A 49 -17.36 12.56 -12.53
N MET A 50 -17.52 12.42 -11.22
CA MET A 50 -18.54 13.15 -10.47
C MET A 50 -18.29 14.66 -10.52
N LEU A 51 -17.05 15.11 -10.32
CA LEU A 51 -16.69 16.54 -10.37
C LEU A 51 -16.78 17.11 -11.78
N GLU A 52 -16.38 16.34 -12.80
CA GLU A 52 -16.53 16.71 -14.20
C GLU A 52 -18.00 16.85 -14.59
N ALA A 53 -18.87 15.94 -14.15
CA ALA A 53 -20.30 15.96 -14.48
C ALA A 53 -21.11 17.02 -13.71
N LEU A 54 -20.82 17.25 -12.43
CA LEU A 54 -21.59 18.18 -11.59
C LEU A 54 -21.11 19.62 -11.70
N PHE A 55 -19.80 19.83 -11.78
CA PHE A 55 -19.19 21.16 -11.71
C PHE A 55 -18.54 21.59 -13.02
N GLY A 56 -18.47 20.71 -14.03
CA GLY A 56 -17.83 21.04 -15.31
C GLY A 56 -16.32 21.30 -15.21
N LEU A 57 -15.68 20.86 -14.11
CA LEU A 57 -14.25 21.04 -13.93
C LEU A 57 -13.49 20.22 -14.96
N SER A 58 -12.45 20.81 -15.55
CA SER A 58 -11.59 20.14 -16.53
C SER A 58 -10.13 20.51 -16.32
N GLY A 59 -9.22 19.75 -16.94
CA GLY A 59 -7.78 20.02 -16.89
C GLY A 59 -7.18 19.91 -15.49
N ASP A 60 -6.27 20.84 -15.16
CA ASP A 60 -5.47 20.82 -13.93
C ASP A 60 -6.31 21.11 -12.68
N GLU A 61 -7.36 21.92 -12.79
CA GLU A 61 -8.26 22.24 -11.67
C GLU A 61 -9.01 21.00 -11.17
N LEU A 62 -9.46 20.16 -12.11
CA LEU A 62 -10.08 18.86 -11.80
C LEU A 62 -9.09 17.94 -11.08
N ALA A 63 -7.87 17.81 -11.62
CA ALA A 63 -6.84 16.95 -11.05
C ALA A 63 -6.44 17.41 -9.64
N GLY A 64 -6.29 18.72 -9.43
CA GLY A 64 -6.01 19.32 -8.13
C GLY A 64 -7.13 19.04 -7.13
N THR A 65 -8.38 19.26 -7.53
CA THR A 65 -9.55 19.06 -6.65
C THR A 65 -9.70 17.59 -6.25
N VAL A 66 -9.59 16.65 -7.20
CA VAL A 66 -9.63 15.21 -6.90
C VAL A 66 -8.50 14.81 -5.94
N SER A 67 -7.30 15.34 -6.15
CA SER A 67 -6.13 15.04 -5.29
C SER A 67 -6.35 15.51 -3.86
N VAL A 68 -6.81 16.75 -3.67
CA VAL A 68 -7.14 17.30 -2.34
C VAL A 68 -8.22 16.46 -1.65
N LEU A 69 -9.26 16.07 -2.38
CA LEU A 69 -10.38 15.29 -1.85
C LEU A 69 -9.91 13.89 -1.39
N LEU A 70 -9.06 13.23 -2.18
CA LEU A 70 -8.48 11.93 -1.82
C LEU A 70 -7.53 12.03 -0.63
N ILE A 71 -6.67 13.05 -0.55
CA ILE A 71 -5.77 13.27 0.61
C ILE A 71 -6.60 13.56 1.87
N PHE A 72 -7.64 14.39 1.77
CA PHE A 72 -8.54 14.67 2.88
C PHE A 72 -9.23 13.41 3.40
N LEU A 73 -9.77 12.58 2.49
CA LEU A 73 -10.38 11.31 2.87
C LEU A 73 -9.37 10.36 3.49
N GLY A 74 -8.15 10.26 2.93
CA GLY A 74 -7.06 9.48 3.47
C GLY A 74 -6.74 9.89 4.91
N THR A 75 -6.45 11.18 5.13
CA THR A 75 -6.05 11.71 6.45
C THR A 75 -7.18 11.58 7.48
N LEU A 76 -8.43 11.79 7.07
CA LEU A 76 -9.60 11.58 7.93
C LEU A 76 -9.74 10.10 8.34
N LEU A 77 -9.62 9.17 7.39
CA LEU A 77 -9.67 7.74 7.67
C LEU A 77 -8.48 7.27 8.51
N THR A 78 -7.30 7.87 8.34
CA THR A 78 -6.09 7.63 9.15
C THR A 78 -6.32 8.14 10.58
N GLY A 79 -6.81 9.37 10.75
CA GLY A 79 -7.12 9.94 12.08
C GLY A 79 -8.20 9.16 12.85
N LEU A 80 -9.13 8.52 12.14
CA LEU A 80 -10.14 7.62 12.72
C LEU A 80 -9.61 6.18 12.98
N GLY A 81 -8.37 5.88 12.59
CA GLY A 81 -7.74 4.56 12.74
C GLY A 81 -8.28 3.48 11.78
N VAL A 82 -9.13 3.85 10.83
CA VAL A 82 -9.71 2.93 9.84
C VAL A 82 -8.70 2.64 8.74
N TYR A 83 -7.97 3.66 8.28
CA TYR A 83 -6.98 3.52 7.21
C TYR A 83 -5.82 2.60 7.61
N ASP A 84 -5.36 2.66 8.86
CA ASP A 84 -4.35 1.75 9.41
C ASP A 84 -4.77 0.28 9.36
N ARG A 85 -6.05 0.01 9.63
CA ARG A 85 -6.60 -1.35 9.56
C ARG A 85 -6.67 -1.84 8.10
N ILE A 86 -7.01 -0.96 7.17
CA ILE A 86 -6.98 -1.26 5.73
C ILE A 86 -5.52 -1.51 5.30
N GLY A 87 -4.57 -0.67 5.69
CA GLY A 87 -3.17 -0.78 5.32
C GLY A 87 -2.49 -2.05 5.81
N ARG A 88 -2.81 -2.50 7.03
CA ARG A 88 -2.33 -3.79 7.56
C ARG A 88 -2.71 -4.98 6.65
N ASN A 89 -3.87 -4.93 6.01
CA ASN A 89 -4.39 -5.99 5.16
C ASN A 89 -4.05 -5.79 3.67
N ALA A 90 -3.88 -4.54 3.23
CA ALA A 90 -3.57 -4.13 1.87
C ALA A 90 -2.08 -4.20 1.53
N GLY A 91 -1.21 -4.11 2.53
CA GLY A 91 0.24 -4.04 2.33
C GLY A 91 0.63 -2.82 1.48
N ALA A 92 1.48 -3.01 0.46
CA ALA A 92 1.91 -1.93 -0.42
C ALA A 92 0.77 -1.24 -1.19
N GLY A 93 -0.39 -1.91 -1.35
CA GLY A 93 -1.51 -1.40 -2.14
C GLY A 93 -2.17 -0.13 -1.59
N SER A 94 -2.10 0.12 -0.28
CA SER A 94 -2.64 1.34 0.34
C SER A 94 -1.61 2.46 0.50
N ILE A 95 -0.32 2.16 0.27
CA ILE A 95 0.80 3.08 0.47
C ILE A 95 1.18 3.78 -0.85
N VAL A 96 1.04 3.09 -1.99
CA VAL A 96 1.38 3.61 -3.32
C VAL A 96 0.45 4.73 -3.83
N PRO A 97 -0.89 4.68 -3.62
CA PRO A 97 -1.78 5.75 -4.05
C PRO A 97 -1.54 7.06 -3.29
N ILE A 98 -2.01 8.19 -3.82
CA ILE A 98 -1.84 9.52 -3.17
C ILE A 98 -2.41 9.59 -1.74
N THR A 99 -3.38 8.71 -1.43
CA THR A 99 -3.97 8.54 -0.09
C THR A 99 -3.02 7.89 0.91
N GLY A 100 -1.91 7.30 0.48
CA GLY A 100 -0.90 6.67 1.34
C GLY A 100 0.09 7.64 1.99
N PHE A 101 0.10 8.91 1.57
CA PHE A 101 0.88 9.99 2.20
C PHE A 101 0.15 10.69 3.36
N ALA A 102 -0.99 10.12 3.78
CA ALA A 102 -1.92 10.68 4.75
C ALA A 102 -1.76 10.08 6.15
#